data_AF-A0A3Q2WHZ3-F1
#
_entry.id   AF-A0A3Q2WHZ3-F1
#
_cell.length_a   1.000
_cell.length_b   1.000
_cell.length_c   1.000
_cell.angle_alpha   90.00
_cell.angle_beta   90.00
_cell.angle_gamma   90.00
#
_symmetry.space_group_name_H-M   'P 1'
#
loop_
_entity.id
_entity.type
_entity.pdbx_description
1 polymer ?
#
loop_
_entity_poly.entity_id
_entity_poly.type
_entity_poly.pdbx_seq_one_letter_code
_entity_poly.pdbx_strand_id
1 'polypeptide(L)'
;WVKSAFMVILILSFGLTVIILVTSVEDCNEFFLKKTPPNITRILGGGKILNQSRYKLICQTLNNTTTFVTLYDTQNKIPVFSAANDNPNMRPSNNSTNYKHQAGDKDYKNTGFSRGHLFPSSYGSTVLKRNSTFTLTNIVPQNKDFNSGSWNKMENCIKCVLNEYCKNNSNIEGFVVIGAQPSNNRLNQIISIPSVLWSTFCCYSQIQNSWLASAHWGNNRNHGPEHLDTKTLGELYTELGIEVFPETQLWKCR
;
A
#
# COMPACT_ATOMS: atom_id res chain seq x y z
N TRP A 1 5.71 60.37 -20.47
CA TRP A 1 6.18 58.98 -20.38
C TRP A 1 5.65 58.35 -19.10
N VAL A 2 4.41 57.87 -19.13
CA VAL A 2 3.82 57.09 -18.03
C VAL A 2 4.30 55.66 -18.22
N LYS A 3 5.16 55.16 -17.32
CA LYS A 3 5.55 53.74 -17.30
C LYS A 3 4.41 52.97 -16.62
N SER A 4 3.53 52.38 -17.41
CA SER A 4 2.59 51.38 -16.95
C SER A 4 3.35 50.15 -16.45
N ALA A 5 3.25 49.88 -15.14
CA ALA A 5 3.69 48.62 -14.56
C ALA A 5 2.66 47.54 -14.93
N PHE A 6 3.02 46.63 -15.83
CA PHE A 6 2.27 45.40 -16.03
C PHE A 6 2.46 44.51 -14.80
N MET A 7 1.45 44.47 -13.94
CA MET A 7 1.33 43.45 -12.90
C MET A 7 0.99 42.13 -13.60
N VAL A 8 2.02 41.35 -13.93
CA VAL A 8 1.84 39.95 -14.38
C VAL A 8 1.40 39.16 -13.15
N ILE A 9 0.08 38.98 -13.02
CA ILE A 9 -0.49 38.01 -12.09
C ILE A 9 -0.18 36.63 -12.66
N LEU A 10 0.94 36.05 -12.22
CA LEU A 10 1.24 34.63 -12.41
C LEU A 10 0.23 33.85 -11.56
N ILE A 11 -0.92 33.50 -12.14
CA ILE A 11 -1.84 32.53 -11.57
C ILE A 11 -1.15 31.17 -11.66
N LEU A 12 -0.27 30.87 -10.71
CA LEU A 12 0.15 29.50 -10.46
C LEU A 12 -1.07 28.79 -9.87
N SER A 13 -1.77 28.04 -10.71
CA SER A 13 -2.83 27.12 -10.29
C SER A 13 -2.19 25.95 -9.54
N PHE A 14 -1.92 26.16 -8.26
CA PHE A 14 -1.34 25.18 -7.37
C PHE A 14 -2.36 24.06 -7.06
N GLY A 15 -2.21 22.89 -7.69
CA GLY A 15 -2.95 21.69 -7.32
C GLY A 15 -2.35 21.05 -6.07
N LEU A 16 -3.16 20.93 -5.01
CA LEU A 16 -2.75 20.40 -3.70
C LEU A 16 -2.74 18.86 -3.70
N THR A 17 -1.69 18.23 -3.19
CA THR A 17 -1.77 16.87 -2.63
C THR A 17 -2.54 16.95 -1.32
N VAL A 18 -3.72 16.32 -1.29
CA VAL A 18 -4.58 16.29 -0.10
C VAL A 18 -4.59 14.88 0.45
N ILE A 19 -4.04 14.71 1.65
CA ILE A 19 -4.30 13.51 2.45
C ILE A 19 -5.67 13.70 3.08
N ILE A 20 -6.66 12.93 2.64
CA ILE A 20 -7.98 12.91 3.25
C ILE A 20 -7.96 11.84 4.34
N LEU A 21 -8.02 12.29 5.60
CA LEU A 21 -8.22 11.41 6.73
C LEU A 21 -9.71 11.07 6.79
N VAL A 22 -10.02 9.77 6.78
CA VAL A 22 -11.39 9.29 6.89
C VAL A 22 -11.60 8.54 8.22
N THR A 23 -12.82 8.62 8.72
CA THR A 23 -13.20 7.98 9.99
C THR A 23 -13.79 6.58 9.78
N SER A 24 -14.24 6.29 8.55
CA SER A 24 -14.77 4.99 8.11
C SER A 24 -14.01 4.48 6.89
N VAL A 25 -13.94 3.16 6.75
CA VAL A 25 -13.40 2.53 5.53
C VAL A 25 -14.34 2.67 4.34
N GLU A 26 -15.63 2.93 4.59
CA GLU A 26 -16.64 3.14 3.56
C GLU A 26 -16.32 4.32 2.64
N ASP A 27 -15.65 5.34 3.16
CA ASP A 27 -15.32 6.56 2.42
C ASP A 27 -14.33 6.30 1.25
N CYS A 28 -13.57 5.20 1.30
CA CYS A 28 -12.53 4.84 0.31
C CYS A 28 -12.48 3.33 0.03
N ASN A 29 -13.65 2.71 -0.04
CA ASN A 29 -13.77 1.26 -0.13
C ASN A 29 -13.58 0.69 -1.56
N GLU A 30 -13.45 1.54 -2.59
CA GLU A 30 -13.32 1.07 -3.98
C GLU A 30 -12.12 0.14 -4.21
N PHE A 31 -11.07 0.26 -3.40
CA PHE A 31 -9.84 -0.53 -3.50
C PHE A 31 -9.95 -1.94 -2.91
N PHE A 32 -11.06 -2.25 -2.24
CA PHE A 32 -11.29 -3.57 -1.66
C PHE A 32 -12.18 -4.42 -2.53
N LEU A 33 -11.88 -5.73 -2.57
CA LEU A 33 -12.76 -6.69 -3.22
C LEU A 33 -14.14 -6.63 -2.56
N LYS A 34 -15.18 -6.47 -3.39
CA LYS A 34 -16.57 -6.28 -2.92
C LYS A 34 -16.79 -5.08 -1.99
N LYS A 35 -15.84 -4.13 -1.96
CA LYS A 35 -15.84 -2.97 -1.06
C LYS A 35 -15.72 -3.37 0.42
N THR A 36 -15.18 -4.55 0.69
CA THR A 36 -15.09 -5.12 2.03
C THR A 36 -13.63 -5.15 2.48
N PRO A 37 -13.26 -4.38 3.51
CA PRO A 37 -11.86 -4.31 3.92
C PRO A 37 -11.41 -5.56 4.68
N PRO A 38 -10.07 -5.75 4.82
CA PRO A 38 -9.51 -6.81 5.64
C PRO A 38 -10.01 -6.75 7.09
N ASN A 39 -10.16 -7.91 7.71
CA ASN A 39 -10.20 -8.04 9.16
C ASN A 39 -8.79 -8.29 9.68
N ILE A 40 -8.31 -7.40 10.55
CA ILE A 40 -7.02 -7.51 11.19
C ILE A 40 -7.26 -7.57 12.69
N THR A 41 -6.90 -8.71 13.29
CA THR A 41 -7.10 -9.00 14.70
C THR A 41 -6.64 -7.82 15.57
N ARG A 42 -7.55 -7.31 16.42
CA ARG A 42 -7.34 -6.17 17.35
C ARG A 42 -7.13 -4.79 16.70
N ILE A 43 -7.23 -4.65 15.37
CA ILE A 43 -7.01 -3.37 14.67
C ILE A 43 -8.27 -2.94 13.90
N LEU A 44 -8.76 -3.81 13.01
CA LEU A 44 -9.84 -3.52 12.07
C LEU A 44 -10.76 -4.74 11.99
N GLY A 45 -12.05 -4.56 12.24
CA GLY A 45 -13.04 -5.65 12.15
C GLY A 45 -14.37 -5.16 11.63
N GLY A 46 -14.91 -5.81 10.59
CA GLY A 46 -16.18 -5.43 9.98
C GLY A 46 -16.19 -3.97 9.51
N GLY A 47 -15.08 -3.50 8.94
CA GLY A 47 -14.91 -2.11 8.48
C GLY A 47 -14.71 -1.07 9.58
N LYS A 48 -14.69 -1.45 10.86
CA LYS A 48 -14.52 -0.53 11.99
C LYS A 48 -13.11 -0.59 12.57
N ILE A 49 -12.45 0.57 12.63
CA ILE A 49 -11.16 0.73 13.31
C ILE A 49 -11.40 0.70 14.83
N LEU A 50 -10.81 -0.30 15.51
CA LEU A 50 -11.07 -0.55 16.93
C LEU A 50 -10.41 0.50 17.85
N ASN A 51 -9.30 1.09 17.42
CA ASN A 51 -8.63 2.18 18.12
C ASN A 51 -8.41 3.38 17.18
N GLN A 52 -9.42 4.23 17.08
CA GLN A 52 -9.40 5.40 16.19
C GLN A 52 -8.41 6.49 16.63
N SER A 53 -7.93 6.51 17.88
CA SER A 53 -6.92 7.49 18.29
C SER A 53 -5.54 7.12 17.73
N ARG A 54 -5.25 5.82 17.61
CA ARG A 54 -3.98 5.30 17.08
C ARG A 54 -3.99 5.06 15.57
N TYR A 55 -5.01 4.37 15.06
CA TYR A 55 -5.04 3.96 13.65
C TYR A 55 -5.84 4.95 12.82
N LYS A 56 -5.31 5.29 11.65
CA LYS A 56 -5.85 6.30 10.75
C LYS A 56 -5.95 5.73 9.35
N LEU A 57 -7.16 5.70 8.79
CA LEU A 57 -7.33 5.32 7.40
C LEU A 57 -7.13 6.54 6.51
N ILE A 58 -6.31 6.35 5.48
CA ILE A 58 -5.85 7.40 4.59
C ILE A 58 -6.20 7.00 3.16
N CYS A 59 -6.99 7.85 2.52
CA CYS A 59 -7.21 7.78 1.08
C CYS A 59 -6.06 8.49 0.40
N GLN A 60 -5.26 7.74 -0.36
CA GLN A 60 -4.03 8.27 -0.95
C GLN A 60 -4.41 8.98 -2.24
N THR A 61 -4.58 10.29 -2.12
CA THR A 61 -5.05 11.15 -3.21
C THR A 61 -3.92 12.02 -3.75
N LEU A 62 -3.70 11.93 -5.06
CA LEU A 62 -2.75 12.76 -5.80
C LEU A 62 -3.49 13.44 -6.95
N ASN A 63 -3.41 14.77 -7.06
CA ASN A 63 -4.14 15.56 -8.06
C ASN A 63 -5.64 15.26 -8.09
N ASN A 64 -6.29 15.26 -6.92
CA ASN A 64 -7.72 14.92 -6.73
C ASN A 64 -8.12 13.51 -7.20
N THR A 65 -7.15 12.64 -7.47
CA THR A 65 -7.38 11.25 -7.83
C THR A 65 -6.96 10.36 -6.68
N THR A 66 -7.90 9.62 -6.09
CA THR A 66 -7.58 8.59 -5.10
C THR A 66 -7.03 7.37 -5.82
N THR A 67 -5.90 6.86 -5.34
CA THR A 67 -5.09 5.86 -6.06
C THR A 67 -4.98 4.53 -5.34
N PHE A 68 -4.94 4.57 -4.01
CA PHE A 68 -4.96 3.42 -3.12
C PHE A 68 -5.39 3.90 -1.73
N VAL A 69 -5.61 2.96 -0.82
CA VAL A 69 -5.93 3.25 0.59
C VAL A 69 -4.83 2.70 1.48
N THR A 70 -4.59 3.35 2.62
CA THR A 70 -3.61 2.92 3.62
C THR A 70 -4.21 3.04 5.01
N LEU A 71 -4.13 1.97 5.82
CA LEU A 71 -4.37 2.07 7.26
C LEU A 71 -3.03 2.32 7.94
N TYR A 72 -2.88 3.45 8.62
CA TYR A 72 -1.63 3.92 9.21
C TYR A 72 -1.63 3.81 10.74
N ASP A 73 -0.55 3.29 11.33
CA ASP A 73 -0.32 3.26 12.77
C ASP A 73 0.47 4.50 13.19
N THR A 74 -0.21 5.48 13.78
CA THR A 74 0.44 6.74 14.19
C THR A 74 1.41 6.59 15.36
N GLN A 75 1.30 5.53 16.16
CA GLN A 75 2.19 5.27 17.29
C GLN A 75 3.50 4.62 16.82
N ASN A 76 3.40 3.67 15.88
CA ASN A 76 4.57 3.00 15.29
C ASN A 76 5.14 3.72 14.07
N LYS A 77 4.42 4.71 13.54
CA LYS A 77 4.80 5.52 12.37
C LYS A 77 5.09 4.69 11.12
N ILE A 78 4.35 3.60 10.95
CA ILE A 78 4.37 2.75 9.77
C ILE A 78 2.94 2.43 9.33
N PRO A 79 2.70 2.19 8.04
CA PRO A 79 1.44 1.60 7.61
C PRO A 79 1.26 0.19 8.17
N VAL A 80 0.02 -0.13 8.56
CA VAL A 80 -0.44 -1.49 8.88
C VAL A 80 -0.65 -2.26 7.59
N PHE A 81 -1.41 -1.69 6.66
CA PHE A 81 -1.58 -2.20 5.31
C PHE A 81 -1.89 -1.08 4.31
N SER A 82 -1.64 -1.37 3.04
CA SER A 82 -2.13 -0.63 1.89
C SER A 82 -2.91 -1.56 0.98
N ALA A 83 -3.98 -1.06 0.36
CA ALA A 83 -4.79 -1.81 -0.58
C ALA A 83 -5.06 -0.99 -1.85
N ALA A 84 -4.99 -1.66 -2.99
CA ALA A 84 -5.27 -1.07 -4.29
C ALA A 84 -6.03 -2.05 -5.18
N ASN A 85 -6.81 -1.49 -6.09
CA ASN A 85 -7.27 -2.19 -7.28
C ASN A 85 -6.51 -1.62 -8.49
N ASP A 86 -6.22 -2.46 -9.47
CA ASP A 86 -5.72 -1.95 -10.73
C ASP A 86 -6.90 -1.78 -11.69
N ASN A 87 -7.56 -0.62 -11.65
CA ASN A 87 -8.43 -0.18 -12.73
C ASN A 87 -7.65 0.87 -13.55
N PRO A 88 -7.48 0.70 -14.87
CA PRO A 88 -6.61 1.56 -15.66
C PRO A 88 -7.32 2.85 -16.01
N ASN A 89 -6.99 3.95 -15.33
CA ASN A 89 -7.17 5.30 -15.86
C ASN A 89 -6.22 6.30 -15.18
N MET A 90 -5.44 7.01 -16.03
CA MET A 90 -4.99 8.41 -15.90
C MET A 90 -3.62 8.83 -15.30
N ARG A 91 -3.16 9.97 -15.85
CA ARG A 91 -1.82 10.55 -16.14
C ARG A 91 -1.12 11.33 -14.99
N PRO A 92 0.20 11.61 -15.06
CA PRO A 92 1.03 12.03 -13.91
C PRO A 92 0.98 13.50 -13.49
N SER A 93 1.35 13.74 -12.21
CA SER A 93 2.17 14.90 -11.82
C SER A 93 2.95 14.61 -10.50
N ASN A 94 3.92 15.48 -10.18
CA ASN A 94 5.00 15.32 -9.22
C ASN A 94 4.81 16.11 -7.92
N ASN A 95 5.35 15.55 -6.85
CA ASN A 95 5.93 16.15 -5.64
C ASN A 95 5.17 16.08 -4.29
N SER A 96 6.04 16.01 -3.28
CA SER A 96 5.89 15.51 -1.91
C SER A 96 5.77 16.65 -0.90
N THR A 97 4.84 16.53 0.06
CA THR A 97 4.66 17.43 1.20
C THR A 97 4.89 16.69 2.52
N ASN A 98 5.45 17.38 3.52
CA ASN A 98 5.88 16.83 4.81
C ASN A 98 4.83 17.08 5.92
N TYR A 99 4.35 16.02 6.58
CA TYR A 99 3.36 16.04 7.67
C TYR A 99 3.98 15.66 9.04
N LYS A 100 3.41 16.17 10.15
CA LYS A 100 3.97 16.11 11.53
C LYS A 100 3.80 14.76 12.25
N HIS A 101 2.92 13.88 11.76
CA HIS A 101 2.61 12.57 12.37
C HIS A 101 3.08 11.36 11.55
N GLN A 102 3.74 11.60 10.42
CA GLN A 102 4.39 10.58 9.61
C GLN A 102 5.89 10.60 9.86
N ALA A 103 6.59 9.55 9.44
CA ALA A 103 8.03 9.61 9.27
C ALA A 103 8.40 10.70 8.25
N GLY A 104 9.55 11.36 8.44
CA GLY A 104 10.15 12.27 7.47
C GLY A 104 11.37 11.63 6.78
N ASP A 105 11.78 12.16 5.63
CA ASP A 105 12.96 11.65 4.89
C ASP A 105 14.24 11.60 5.74
N LYS A 106 14.39 12.61 6.60
CA LYS A 106 15.50 12.72 7.56
C LYS A 106 15.56 11.55 8.55
N ASP A 107 14.45 10.89 8.83
CA ASP A 107 14.40 9.75 9.75
C ASP A 107 15.00 8.48 9.13
N TYR A 108 15.15 8.42 7.80
CA TYR A 108 15.74 7.29 7.07
C TYR A 108 17.20 7.51 6.67
N LYS A 109 17.74 8.73 6.84
CA LYS A 109 19.09 9.06 6.40
C LYS A 109 20.13 8.39 7.31
N ASN A 110 21.12 7.72 6.71
CA ASN A 110 22.26 7.09 7.39
C ASN A 110 21.90 5.97 8.40
N THR A 111 20.75 5.32 8.26
CA THR A 111 20.30 4.30 9.22
C THR A 111 20.63 2.87 8.84
N GLY A 112 21.10 2.63 7.61
CA GLY A 112 21.31 1.30 7.05
C GLY A 112 20.04 0.64 6.49
N PHE A 113 18.85 1.19 6.75
CA PHE A 113 17.58 0.71 6.20
C PHE A 113 17.20 1.44 4.90
N SER A 114 16.51 0.72 4.02
CA SER A 114 15.83 1.29 2.86
C SER A 114 14.47 1.85 3.25
N ARG A 115 13.99 2.81 2.46
CA ARG A 115 12.58 3.21 2.43
C ARG A 115 11.80 2.17 1.62
N GLY A 116 11.28 1.15 2.29
CA GLY A 116 10.52 0.09 1.65
C GLY A 116 9.08 0.53 1.41
N HIS A 117 8.64 0.50 0.15
CA HIS A 117 7.23 0.73 -0.18
C HIS A 117 6.40 -0.47 0.28
N LEU A 118 5.25 -0.23 0.92
CA LEU A 118 4.27 -1.30 1.10
C LEU A 118 3.55 -1.57 -0.22
N PHE A 119 2.86 -0.58 -0.77
CA PHE A 119 2.35 -0.68 -2.14
C PHE A 119 3.46 -0.29 -3.12
N PRO A 120 4.02 -1.23 -3.91
CA PRO A 120 5.17 -0.93 -4.75
C PRO A 120 4.77 -0.08 -5.96
N SER A 121 5.62 0.87 -6.32
CA SER A 121 5.41 1.71 -7.50
C SER A 121 5.30 0.88 -8.79
N SER A 122 5.87 -0.32 -8.83
CA SER A 122 5.84 -1.23 -9.98
C SER A 122 4.44 -1.75 -10.31
N TYR A 123 3.51 -1.73 -9.34
CA TYR A 123 2.10 -2.13 -9.51
C TYR A 123 1.23 -0.98 -9.99
N GLY A 124 1.71 0.25 -9.92
CA GLY A 124 1.04 1.37 -10.54
C GLY A 124 1.02 1.22 -12.06
N SER A 125 -0.17 1.00 -12.63
CA SER A 125 -0.39 1.01 -14.08
C SER A 125 -0.12 2.38 -14.71
N THR A 126 -0.27 3.47 -13.95
CA THR A 126 -0.05 4.84 -14.42
C THR A 126 1.03 5.57 -13.62
N VAL A 127 1.70 6.55 -14.25
CA VAL A 127 2.74 7.35 -13.58
C VAL A 127 2.18 8.09 -12.36
N LEU A 128 0.90 8.49 -12.35
CA LEU A 128 0.26 9.08 -11.17
C LEU A 128 0.19 8.07 -10.02
N LYS A 129 -0.31 6.85 -10.27
CA LYS A 129 -0.31 5.79 -9.25
C LYS A 129 1.11 5.50 -8.75
N ARG A 130 2.10 5.41 -9.65
CA ARG A 130 3.51 5.22 -9.26
C ARG A 130 3.99 6.35 -8.35
N ASN A 131 3.74 7.60 -8.73
CA ASN A 131 4.17 8.76 -7.94
C ASN A 131 3.47 8.82 -6.59
N SER A 132 2.20 8.42 -6.52
CA SER A 132 1.43 8.41 -5.26
C SER A 132 1.98 7.41 -4.23
N THR A 133 2.73 6.38 -4.65
CA THR A 133 3.29 5.39 -3.71
C THR A 133 4.47 5.93 -2.89
N PHE A 134 5.06 7.05 -3.28
CA PHE A 134 6.25 7.61 -2.61
C PHE A 134 5.91 8.43 -1.36
N THR A 135 4.65 8.45 -0.91
CA THR A 135 4.26 9.06 0.35
C THR A 135 4.86 8.27 1.53
N LEU A 136 5.34 8.96 2.55
CA LEU A 136 5.96 8.31 3.73
C LEU A 136 4.94 7.52 4.57
N THR A 137 3.65 7.75 4.35
CA THR A 137 2.57 6.91 4.91
C THR A 137 2.49 5.54 4.25
N ASN A 138 3.14 5.32 3.10
CA ASN A 138 3.29 4.02 2.42
C ASN A 138 4.70 3.41 2.61
N ILE A 139 5.54 3.97 3.49
CA ILE A 139 6.93 3.54 3.68
C ILE A 139 7.14 2.86 5.04
N VAL A 140 7.93 1.79 5.04
CA VAL A 140 8.47 1.14 6.24
C VAL A 140 10.01 1.08 6.20
N PRO A 141 10.70 1.03 7.35
CA PRO A 141 12.11 0.66 7.41
C PRO A 141 12.29 -0.79 6.94
N GLN A 142 12.81 -0.97 5.73
CA GLN A 142 13.02 -2.29 5.16
C GLN A 142 14.50 -2.59 5.05
N ASN A 143 14.87 -3.79 5.47
CA ASN A 143 16.22 -4.29 5.33
C ASN A 143 16.63 -4.31 3.84
N LYS A 144 17.86 -3.89 3.52
CA LYS A 144 18.32 -3.73 2.13
C LYS A 144 18.31 -5.04 1.37
N ASP A 145 18.87 -6.10 1.95
CA ASP A 145 18.98 -7.42 1.31
C ASP A 145 17.60 -8.04 1.11
N PHE A 146 16.72 -7.87 2.10
CA PHE A 146 15.34 -8.30 1.98
C PHE A 146 14.59 -7.55 0.87
N ASN A 147 14.71 -6.21 0.84
CA ASN A 147 14.02 -5.34 -0.11
C ASN A 147 14.46 -5.63 -1.56
N SER A 148 15.77 -5.59 -1.85
CA SER A 148 16.27 -5.81 -3.22
C SER A 148 16.31 -7.28 -3.62
N GLY A 149 16.28 -8.19 -2.65
CA GLY A 149 16.31 -9.64 -2.85
C GLY A 149 14.92 -10.26 -2.91
N SER A 150 14.59 -11.08 -1.91
CA SER A 150 13.39 -11.94 -1.91
C SER A 150 12.08 -11.16 -2.02
N TRP A 151 12.01 -9.96 -1.43
CA TRP A 151 10.81 -9.11 -1.51
C TRP A 151 10.58 -8.60 -2.93
N ASN A 152 11.57 -7.96 -3.56
CA ASN A 152 11.49 -7.51 -4.96
C ASN A 152 11.24 -8.67 -5.94
N LYS A 153 11.83 -9.86 -5.71
CA LYS A 153 11.53 -11.05 -6.50
C LYS A 153 10.06 -11.46 -6.39
N MET A 154 9.51 -11.50 -5.17
CA MET A 154 8.09 -11.77 -4.94
C MET A 154 7.20 -10.71 -5.59
N GLU A 155 7.55 -9.42 -5.45
CA GLU A 155 6.78 -8.33 -6.05
C GLU A 155 6.68 -8.48 -7.57
N ASN A 156 7.81 -8.79 -8.23
CA ASN A 156 7.86 -9.03 -9.66
C ASN A 156 7.05 -10.27 -10.07
N CYS A 157 7.08 -11.34 -9.27
CA CYS A 157 6.30 -12.55 -9.53
C CYS A 157 4.79 -12.29 -9.48
N ILE A 158 4.29 -11.64 -8.42
CA ILE A 158 2.87 -11.24 -8.33
C ILE A 158 2.49 -10.34 -9.51
N LYS A 159 3.36 -9.38 -9.88
CA LYS A 159 3.12 -8.54 -11.06
C LYS A 159 2.99 -9.36 -12.35
N CYS A 160 3.84 -10.37 -12.54
CA CYS A 160 3.73 -11.29 -13.68
C CYS A 160 2.36 -11.98 -13.68
N VAL A 161 1.93 -12.54 -12.54
CA VAL A 161 0.64 -13.22 -12.42
C VAL A 161 -0.53 -12.27 -12.71
N LEU A 162 -0.52 -11.07 -12.13
CA LEU A 162 -1.55 -10.05 -12.37
C LEU A 162 -1.63 -9.68 -13.85
N ASN A 163 -0.49 -9.45 -14.51
CA ASN A 163 -0.43 -9.09 -15.92
C ASN A 163 -0.88 -10.23 -16.84
N GLU A 164 -0.64 -11.48 -16.47
CA GLU A 164 -0.89 -12.63 -17.33
C GLU A 164 -2.32 -13.15 -17.15
N TYR A 165 -2.76 -13.31 -15.91
CA TYR A 165 -3.98 -14.06 -15.59
C TYR A 165 -5.14 -13.18 -15.15
N CYS A 166 -4.90 -11.98 -14.62
CA CYS A 166 -5.93 -11.13 -14.02
C CYS A 166 -6.44 -10.06 -14.98
N LYS A 167 -6.79 -10.43 -16.22
CA LYS A 167 -7.24 -9.48 -17.25
C LYS A 167 -8.74 -9.60 -17.52
N ASN A 168 -9.39 -8.45 -17.69
CA ASN A 168 -10.74 -8.30 -18.20
C ASN A 168 -10.73 -7.26 -19.33
N ASN A 169 -11.05 -7.68 -20.56
CA ASN A 169 -11.05 -6.80 -21.75
C ASN A 169 -9.76 -5.98 -21.92
N SER A 170 -8.60 -6.63 -21.75
CA SER A 170 -7.23 -6.05 -21.79
C SER A 170 -6.80 -5.21 -20.59
N ASN A 171 -7.71 -4.91 -19.66
CA ASN A 171 -7.39 -4.22 -18.42
C ASN A 171 -7.05 -5.25 -17.34
N ILE A 172 -6.03 -4.98 -16.54
CA ILE A 172 -5.81 -5.76 -15.32
C ILE A 172 -7.03 -5.49 -14.41
N GLU A 173 -7.53 -6.51 -13.72
CA GLU A 173 -8.58 -6.42 -12.71
C GLU A 173 -8.20 -7.36 -11.57
N GLY A 174 -7.46 -6.80 -10.60
CA GLY A 174 -7.00 -7.52 -9.43
C GLY A 174 -6.99 -6.62 -8.21
N PHE A 175 -7.14 -7.23 -7.05
CA PHE A 175 -7.10 -6.60 -5.73
C PHE A 175 -5.83 -7.03 -5.03
N VAL A 176 -5.06 -6.07 -4.55
CA VAL A 176 -3.81 -6.32 -3.84
C VAL A 176 -3.90 -5.69 -2.47
N VAL A 177 -3.55 -6.46 -1.44
CA VAL A 177 -3.42 -5.96 -0.06
C VAL A 177 -2.05 -6.38 0.48
N ILE A 178 -1.28 -5.40 0.93
CA ILE A 178 0.10 -5.58 1.39
C ILE A 178 0.24 -4.90 2.74
N GLY A 179 0.91 -5.52 3.70
CA GLY A 179 1.04 -4.96 5.03
C GLY A 179 2.33 -5.32 5.76
N ALA A 180 2.46 -4.73 6.94
CA ALA A 180 3.63 -4.84 7.79
C ALA A 180 3.22 -5.03 9.26
N GLN A 181 3.88 -5.96 9.94
CA GLN A 181 3.71 -6.18 11.37
C GLN A 181 4.79 -5.39 12.14
N PRO A 182 4.42 -4.47 13.04
CA PRO A 182 5.38 -3.72 13.83
C PRO A 182 6.24 -4.65 14.71
N SER A 183 7.33 -4.10 15.26
CA SER A 183 8.14 -4.78 16.26
C SER A 183 8.57 -3.80 17.36
N ASN A 184 9.25 -4.31 18.38
CA ASN A 184 9.82 -3.47 19.44
C ASN A 184 11.08 -2.74 18.98
N ASN A 185 11.70 -3.15 17.86
CA ASN A 185 12.87 -2.48 17.31
C ASN A 185 12.45 -1.18 16.64
N ARG A 186 13.16 -0.09 16.93
CA ARG A 186 12.82 1.23 16.42
C ARG A 186 13.99 1.92 15.74
N LEU A 187 13.75 2.40 14.53
CA LEU A 187 14.63 3.31 13.81
C LEU A 187 14.61 4.67 14.50
N ASN A 188 15.79 5.13 14.92
CA ASN A 188 15.95 6.40 15.65
C ASN A 188 14.99 6.54 16.85
N GLN A 189 14.66 5.43 17.53
CA GLN A 189 13.73 5.36 18.67
C GLN A 189 12.28 5.79 18.37
N ILE A 190 11.96 6.12 17.12
CA ILE A 190 10.71 6.78 16.74
C ILE A 190 9.85 5.91 15.83
N ILE A 191 10.44 5.25 14.83
CA ILE A 191 9.71 4.50 13.80
C ILE A 191 9.90 3.01 14.06
N SER A 192 8.83 2.24 14.16
CA SER A 192 8.91 0.79 14.26
C SER A 192 9.58 0.21 13.02
N ILE A 193 10.61 -0.62 13.22
CA ILE A 193 11.14 -1.50 12.18
C ILE A 193 10.21 -2.72 12.17
N PRO A 194 9.45 -2.99 11.09
CA PRO A 194 8.55 -4.13 11.07
C PRO A 194 9.33 -5.44 11.19
N SER A 195 8.74 -6.42 11.87
CA SER A 195 9.28 -7.78 11.98
C SER A 195 8.98 -8.60 10.73
N VAL A 196 7.76 -8.45 10.21
CA VAL A 196 7.25 -9.18 9.04
C VAL A 196 6.65 -8.19 8.05
N LEU A 197 6.88 -8.43 6.76
CA LEU A 197 6.09 -7.86 5.68
C LEU A 197 5.31 -9.00 5.00
N TRP A 198 4.10 -8.72 4.54
CA TRP A 198 3.22 -9.67 3.87
C TRP A 198 2.51 -9.04 2.67
N SER A 199 2.24 -9.83 1.64
CA SER A 199 1.60 -9.40 0.40
C SER A 199 0.58 -10.43 -0.04
N THR A 200 -0.56 -9.97 -0.53
CA THR A 200 -1.61 -10.83 -1.09
C THR A 200 -2.17 -10.23 -2.36
N PHE A 201 -2.70 -11.09 -3.21
CA PHE A 201 -3.58 -10.65 -4.29
C PHE A 201 -4.79 -11.56 -4.42
N CYS A 202 -5.84 -11.04 -5.02
CA CYS A 202 -6.90 -11.84 -5.60
C CYS A 202 -7.42 -11.25 -6.92
N CYS A 203 -7.73 -12.11 -7.89
CA CYS A 203 -8.39 -11.71 -9.12
C CYS A 203 -9.22 -12.86 -9.70
N TYR A 204 -10.13 -12.53 -10.62
CA TYR A 204 -10.75 -13.54 -11.48
C TYR A 204 -9.91 -13.70 -12.74
N SER A 205 -9.52 -14.93 -13.06
CA SER A 205 -8.84 -15.24 -14.31
C SER A 205 -9.82 -15.77 -15.34
N GLN A 206 -9.98 -15.02 -16.43
CA GLN A 206 -10.79 -15.46 -17.58
C GLN A 206 -10.18 -16.69 -18.26
N ILE A 207 -8.83 -16.76 -18.32
CA ILE A 207 -8.10 -17.85 -18.96
C ILE A 207 -8.24 -19.14 -18.15
N GLN A 208 -8.11 -19.06 -16.82
CA GLN A 208 -8.23 -20.22 -15.93
C GLN A 208 -9.69 -20.50 -15.52
N ASN A 209 -10.64 -19.67 -15.96
CA ASN A 209 -12.04 -19.70 -15.57
C ASN A 209 -12.26 -19.88 -14.05
N SER A 210 -11.43 -19.23 -13.25
CA SER A 210 -11.36 -19.43 -11.80
C SER A 210 -10.79 -18.20 -11.09
N TRP A 211 -11.05 -18.10 -9.80
CA TRP A 211 -10.42 -17.09 -8.95
C TRP A 211 -9.03 -17.54 -8.56
N LEU A 212 -8.06 -16.64 -8.71
CA LEU A 212 -6.68 -16.84 -8.29
C LEU A 212 -6.41 -15.97 -7.07
N ALA A 213 -5.80 -16.54 -6.04
CA ALA A 213 -5.31 -15.81 -4.88
C ALA A 213 -4.02 -16.44 -4.36
N SER A 214 -3.21 -15.62 -3.71
CA SER A 214 -2.08 -16.12 -2.91
C SER A 214 -1.70 -15.11 -1.83
N ALA A 215 -1.00 -15.60 -0.82
CA ALA A 215 -0.31 -14.84 0.19
C ALA A 215 1.19 -15.15 0.18
N HIS A 216 1.98 -14.17 0.58
CA HIS A 216 3.43 -14.26 0.74
C HIS A 216 3.80 -13.45 1.98
N TRP A 217 4.73 -13.93 2.81
CA TRP A 217 5.27 -13.12 3.89
C TRP A 217 6.73 -13.47 4.18
N GLY A 218 7.45 -12.54 4.78
CA GLY A 218 8.86 -12.72 5.10
C GLY A 218 9.33 -11.84 6.25
N ASN A 219 10.32 -12.34 6.99
CA ASN A 219 10.97 -11.60 8.05
C ASN A 219 11.85 -10.50 7.46
N ASN A 220 11.75 -9.28 8.00
CA ASN A 220 12.51 -8.11 7.57
C ASN A 220 13.97 -8.14 8.07
N ARG A 221 14.77 -9.07 7.55
CA ARG A 221 16.13 -9.37 8.02
C ARG A 221 17.14 -9.56 6.88
N ASN A 222 18.42 -9.44 7.21
CA ASN A 222 19.50 -9.89 6.33
C ASN A 222 19.47 -11.42 6.16
N HIS A 223 20.05 -11.92 5.07
CA HIS A 223 20.23 -13.35 4.82
C HIS A 223 18.93 -14.18 4.95
N GLY A 224 17.85 -13.64 4.39
CA GLY A 224 16.59 -14.37 4.19
C GLY A 224 16.69 -15.46 3.12
N PRO A 225 15.63 -16.24 2.91
CA PRO A 225 15.57 -17.18 1.79
C PRO A 225 15.67 -16.43 0.46
N GLU A 226 16.12 -17.10 -0.59
CA GLU A 226 16.24 -16.48 -1.91
C GLU A 226 14.88 -16.07 -2.51
N HIS A 227 13.85 -16.87 -2.26
CA HIS A 227 12.47 -16.66 -2.69
C HIS A 227 11.54 -16.76 -1.48
N LEU A 228 10.43 -16.02 -1.52
CA LEU A 228 9.33 -16.20 -0.57
C LEU A 228 8.40 -17.31 -1.08
N ASP A 229 7.90 -18.11 -0.15
CA ASP A 229 6.96 -19.18 -0.46
C ASP A 229 5.59 -18.60 -0.83
N THR A 230 4.97 -19.19 -1.85
CA THR A 230 3.54 -18.99 -2.14
C THR A 230 2.72 -19.76 -1.10
N LYS A 231 1.78 -19.06 -0.47
CA LYS A 231 0.90 -19.57 0.58
C LYS A 231 -0.55 -19.22 0.28
N THR A 232 -1.46 -19.86 0.99
CA THR A 232 -2.90 -19.58 0.93
C THR A 232 -3.29 -18.41 1.84
N LEU A 233 -4.46 -17.82 1.61
CA LEU A 233 -4.98 -16.78 2.50
C LEU A 233 -5.36 -17.34 3.88
N GLY A 234 -5.75 -18.62 3.94
CA GLY A 234 -6.03 -19.32 5.20
C GLY A 234 -4.79 -19.49 6.07
N GLU A 235 -3.63 -19.78 5.47
CA GLU A 235 -2.36 -19.82 6.19
C GLU A 235 -1.99 -18.42 6.70
N LEU A 236 -2.17 -17.36 5.90
CA LEU A 236 -1.94 -15.98 6.36
C LEU A 236 -2.80 -15.62 7.58
N TYR A 237 -4.08 -16.00 7.59
CA TYR A 237 -4.96 -15.80 8.73
C TYR A 237 -4.47 -16.58 9.95
N THR A 238 -4.09 -17.84 9.78
CA THR A 238 -3.62 -18.71 10.86
C THR A 238 -2.33 -18.17 11.49
N GLU A 239 -1.39 -17.71 10.67
CA GLU A 239 -0.07 -17.28 11.13
C GLU A 239 -0.06 -15.83 11.64
N LEU A 240 -0.78 -14.91 10.98
CA LEU A 240 -0.71 -13.47 11.27
C LEU A 240 -2.02 -12.86 11.80
N GLY A 241 -3.11 -13.63 11.85
CA GLY A 241 -4.43 -13.13 12.31
C GLY A 241 -5.05 -12.11 11.35
N ILE A 242 -4.75 -12.22 10.05
CA ILE A 242 -5.16 -11.29 9.00
C ILE A 242 -6.06 -12.04 8.00
N GLU A 243 -7.33 -11.67 7.97
CA GLU A 243 -8.30 -12.14 6.98
C GLU A 243 -8.50 -11.05 5.93
N VAL A 244 -7.90 -11.22 4.76
CA VAL A 244 -7.79 -10.15 3.75
C VAL A 244 -9.10 -9.93 2.96
N PHE A 245 -9.82 -11.00 2.62
CA PHE A 245 -11.04 -10.95 1.82
C PHE A 245 -12.21 -11.66 2.54
N PRO A 246 -12.78 -11.08 3.61
CA PRO A 246 -13.75 -11.77 4.50
C PRO A 246 -15.14 -12.06 3.88
N GLU A 247 -15.54 -11.36 2.81
CA GLU A 247 -16.87 -11.51 2.19
C GLU A 247 -16.87 -12.23 0.83
N THR A 248 -15.78 -12.95 0.52
CA THR A 248 -15.77 -13.83 -0.64
C THR A 248 -16.62 -15.06 -0.35
N GLN A 249 -17.63 -15.33 -1.21
CA GLN A 249 -18.31 -16.64 -1.24
C GLN A 249 -17.25 -17.75 -1.18
N LEU A 250 -17.54 -18.88 -0.50
CA LEU A 250 -16.62 -19.98 -0.12
C LEU A 250 -15.60 -20.48 -1.18
N TRP A 251 -15.69 -20.06 -2.44
CA TRP A 251 -14.86 -20.45 -3.57
C TRP A 251 -14.10 -19.29 -4.26
N LYS A 252 -14.34 -18.01 -3.88
CA LYS A 252 -13.61 -16.86 -4.43
C LYS A 252 -12.40 -16.58 -3.55
N CYS A 253 -11.23 -16.41 -4.14
CA CYS A 253 -10.00 -16.05 -3.43
C CYS A 253 -9.61 -16.99 -2.27
N ARG A 254 -9.72 -18.32 -2.43
CA ARG A 254 -9.19 -19.27 -1.44
C ARG A 254 -7.72 -19.57 -1.68
#